data_AF-A0A939K847-F1
#
_entry.id   AF-A0A939K847-F1
#
_cell.length_a   1.000
_cell.length_b   1.000
_cell.length_c   1.000
_cell.angle_alpha   90.00
_cell.angle_beta   90.00
_cell.angle_gamma   90.00
#
_symmetry.space_group_name_H-M   'P 1'
#
loop_
_entity.id
_entity.type
_entity.pdbx_description
1 polymer ?
#
loop_
_entity_poly.entity_id
_entity_poly.type
_entity_poly.pdbx_seq_one_letter_code
_entity_poly.pdbx_strand_id
1 'polypeptide(L)'
;ANGCSAVSSATVTVNPAVTVTASASPATICNGASTTLTATASGGTGLTYLWSNGATTASQSVSPTVTTAYSVTATNSAGCSAVTSATVTV
;
A
#
# COMPACT_ATOMS: atom_id res chain seq x y z
N ALA A 1 56.88 7.76 -11.41
CA ALA A 1 55.53 7.16 -11.43
C ALA A 1 54.64 8.04 -10.55
N ASN A 2 53.74 8.82 -11.16
CA ASN A 2 52.94 9.83 -10.45
C ASN A 2 51.62 9.19 -9.99
N GLY A 3 51.47 9.05 -8.68
CA GLY A 3 50.32 8.44 -8.02
C GLY A 3 49.10 9.34 -8.01
N CYS A 4 48.37 9.42 -9.12
CA CYS A 4 47.04 9.99 -9.13
C CYS A 4 46.01 8.90 -8.81
N SER A 5 45.46 8.95 -7.60
CA SER A 5 44.22 8.25 -7.26
C SER A 5 43.05 9.23 -7.39
N ALA A 6 42.22 9.05 -8.42
CA ALA A 6 40.94 9.73 -8.52
C ALA A 6 39.95 9.04 -7.58
N VAL A 7 39.45 9.76 -6.58
CA VAL A 7 38.38 9.26 -5.70
C VAL A 7 37.06 9.68 -6.32
N SER A 8 36.32 8.71 -6.87
CA SER A 8 34.93 8.90 -7.28
C SER A 8 34.04 8.56 -6.08
N SER A 9 33.34 9.53 -5.52
CA SER A 9 32.33 9.28 -4.50
C SER A 9 30.99 8.91 -5.17
N ALA A 10 30.38 7.82 -4.71
CA ALA A 10 29.00 7.48 -5.03
C ALA A 10 28.12 7.87 -3.83
N THR A 11 27.05 8.62 -4.08
CA THR A 11 26.04 8.93 -3.06
C THR A 11 24.98 7.84 -3.07
N VAL A 12 24.77 7.19 -1.93
CA VAL A 12 23.65 6.26 -1.73
C VAL A 12 22.51 7.02 -1.08
N THR A 13 21.39 7.17 -1.79
CA THR A 13 20.17 7.76 -1.23
C THR A 13 19.35 6.66 -0.57
N VAL A 14 19.08 6.79 0.73
CA VAL A 14 18.20 5.89 1.47
C VAL A 14 16.79 6.47 1.45
N ASN A 15 15.82 5.74 0.89
CA ASN A 15 14.43 6.14 0.87
C ASN A 15 13.70 5.68 2.14
N PRO A 16 12.72 6.45 2.65
CA PRO A 16 11.91 6.03 3.79
C PRO A 16 11.16 4.73 3.50
N ALA A 17 11.13 3.82 4.48
CA ALA A 17 10.33 2.61 4.40
C ALA A 17 8.83 2.96 4.32
N VAL A 18 8.10 2.27 3.45
CA VAL A 18 6.64 2.42 3.34
C VAL A 18 5.97 1.65 4.46
N THR A 19 4.93 2.24 5.04
CA THR A 19 3.99 1.57 5.92
C THR A 19 2.58 1.76 5.36
N VAL A 20 1.73 0.74 5.50
CA VAL A 20 0.34 0.79 5.05
C VAL A 20 -0.57 0.12 6.07
N THR A 21 -1.71 0.74 6.34
CA THR A 21 -2.80 0.16 7.11
C THR A 21 -4.03 0.04 6.22
N ALA A 22 -4.85 -0.98 6.45
CA ALA A 22 -6.14 -1.15 5.78
C ALA A 22 -7.21 -1.53 6.80
N SER A 23 -8.43 -1.03 6.60
CA SER A 23 -9.58 -1.33 7.44
C SER A 23 -10.86 -1.40 6.61
N ALA A 24 -11.83 -2.15 7.13
CA ALA A 24 -13.19 -2.21 6.63
C ALA A 24 -14.13 -1.63 7.68
N SER A 25 -15.05 -0.75 7.28
CA SER A 25 -16.05 -0.18 8.18
C SER A 25 -17.43 -0.15 7.50
N PRO A 26 -18.38 -0.99 7.96
CA PRO A 26 -18.24 -2.01 9.02
C PRO A 26 -17.41 -3.23 8.55
N ALA A 27 -16.70 -3.89 9.47
CA ALA A 27 -15.93 -5.11 9.15
C ALA A 27 -16.81 -6.35 8.92
N THR A 28 -18.05 -6.31 9.39
CA THR A 28 -19.07 -7.35 9.19
C THR A 28 -20.30 -6.72 8.54
N ILE A 29 -20.80 -7.34 7.48
CA ILE A 29 -21.97 -6.90 6.71
C ILE A 29 -22.93 -8.08 6.52
N CYS A 30 -24.20 -7.82 6.24
CA CYS A 30 -25.11 -8.87 5.77
C CYS A 30 -24.95 -9.08 4.26
N ASN A 31 -25.37 -10.22 3.73
CA ASN A 31 -25.43 -10.45 2.29
C ASN A 31 -26.23 -9.34 1.59
N GLY A 32 -25.63 -8.72 0.57
CA GLY A 32 -26.21 -7.60 -0.18
C GLY A 32 -25.97 -6.21 0.43
N ALA A 33 -25.39 -6.12 1.63
CA ALA A 33 -24.91 -4.85 2.17
C ALA A 33 -23.51 -4.50 1.63
N SER A 34 -23.12 -3.24 1.82
CA SER A 34 -21.81 -2.73 1.41
C SER A 34 -20.98 -2.28 2.61
N THR A 35 -19.66 -2.35 2.48
CA THR A 35 -18.71 -1.78 3.44
C THR A 35 -17.71 -0.87 2.74
N THR A 36 -17.17 0.10 3.47
CA THR A 36 -16.09 0.95 2.98
C THR A 36 -14.75 0.37 3.41
N LEU A 37 -13.90 0.06 2.42
CA LEU A 37 -12.48 -0.21 2.63
C LEU A 37 -11.73 1.12 2.63
N THR A 38 -10.82 1.29 3.58
CA THR A 38 -9.91 2.44 3.66
C THR A 38 -8.48 1.95 3.83
N ALA A 39 -7.56 2.50 3.04
CA ALA A 39 -6.14 2.32 3.17
C ALA A 39 -5.45 3.65 3.46
N THR A 40 -4.48 3.62 4.37
CA THR A 40 -3.64 4.77 4.70
C THR A 40 -2.19 4.33 4.60
N ALA A 41 -1.44 4.94 3.69
CA ALA A 41 -0.02 4.71 3.56
C ALA A 41 0.81 5.93 3.99
N SER A 42 2.01 5.66 4.47
CA SER A 42 3.03 6.68 4.77
C SER A 42 4.42 6.15 4.40
N GLY A 43 5.43 7.02 4.37
CA GLY A 43 6.81 6.64 4.04
C GLY A 43 7.24 7.01 2.62
N GLY A 44 7.53 8.29 2.42
CA GLY A 44 7.94 8.86 1.13
C GLY A 44 6.86 9.70 0.47
N THR A 45 7.08 10.07 -0.79
CA THR A 45 6.16 10.88 -1.61
C THR A 45 5.59 10.05 -2.77
N GLY A 46 4.51 10.53 -3.39
CA GLY A 46 3.92 9.86 -4.56
C GLY A 46 3.38 8.46 -4.25
N LEU A 47 2.78 8.29 -3.06
CA LEU A 47 2.20 7.02 -2.65
C LEU A 47 1.04 6.63 -3.58
N THR A 48 1.09 5.41 -4.09
CA THR A 48 0.07 4.79 -4.92
C THR A 48 -0.49 3.56 -4.22
N TYR A 49 -1.75 3.23 -4.49
CA TYR A 49 -2.43 2.05 -3.95
C TYR A 49 -2.78 1.09 -5.09
N LEU A 50 -2.68 -0.21 -4.80
CA LEU A 50 -3.20 -1.27 -5.66
C LEU A 50 -3.87 -2.33 -4.79
N TRP A 51 -5.19 -2.42 -4.89
CA TRP A 51 -5.99 -3.42 -4.21
C TRP A 51 -6.07 -4.73 -5.01
N SER A 52 -6.33 -5.84 -4.32
CA SER A 52 -6.50 -7.16 -4.94
C SER A 52 -7.67 -7.26 -5.92
N ASN A 53 -8.63 -6.33 -5.85
CA ASN A 53 -9.73 -6.18 -6.80
C ASN A 53 -9.43 -5.19 -7.94
N GLY A 54 -8.20 -4.70 -8.06
CA GLY A 54 -7.75 -3.78 -9.10
C GLY A 54 -8.02 -2.30 -8.83
N ALA A 55 -8.68 -1.96 -7.72
CA ALA A 55 -8.88 -0.56 -7.35
C ALA A 55 -7.54 0.11 -6.98
N THR A 56 -7.42 1.41 -7.25
CA THR A 56 -6.20 2.19 -6.99
C THR A 56 -6.44 3.38 -6.05
N THR A 57 -7.64 3.48 -5.49
CA THR A 57 -8.05 4.55 -4.58
C THR A 57 -7.72 4.20 -3.13
N ALA A 58 -7.51 5.23 -2.30
CA ALA A 58 -7.33 5.05 -0.86
C ALA A 58 -8.60 4.56 -0.16
N SER A 59 -9.78 4.88 -0.70
CA SER A 59 -11.06 4.40 -0.20
C SER A 59 -11.93 3.85 -1.33
N GLN A 60 -12.70 2.80 -1.04
CA GLN A 60 -13.64 2.19 -1.98
C GLN A 60 -14.80 1.50 -1.24
N SER A 61 -15.96 1.42 -1.88
CA SER A 61 -17.09 0.64 -1.40
C SER A 61 -17.09 -0.74 -2.06
N VAL A 62 -17.27 -1.78 -1.26
CA VAL A 62 -17.33 -3.18 -1.73
C VAL A 62 -18.53 -3.90 -1.12
N SER A 63 -19.08 -4.86 -1.85
CA SER A 63 -20.23 -5.67 -1.43
C SER A 63 -19.96 -7.16 -1.68
N PRO A 64 -18.99 -7.78 -0.97
CA PRO A 64 -18.74 -9.20 -1.11
C PRO A 64 -19.95 -10.03 -0.65
N THR A 65 -20.15 -11.20 -1.26
CA THR A 65 -21.22 -12.16 -0.90
C THR A 65 -20.75 -13.27 0.04
N VAL A 66 -19.44 -13.38 0.26
CA VAL A 66 -18.77 -14.30 1.18
C VAL A 66 -17.64 -13.57 1.88
N THR A 67 -17.21 -14.07 3.04
CA THR A 67 -16.05 -13.50 3.75
C THR A 67 -14.84 -13.38 2.84
N THR A 68 -14.37 -12.15 2.62
CA THR A 68 -13.36 -11.82 1.62
C THR A 68 -12.27 -10.96 2.25
N ALA A 69 -11.01 -11.33 2.02
CA ALA A 69 -9.86 -10.52 2.39
C ALA A 69 -9.40 -9.66 1.19
N TYR A 70 -9.36 -8.36 1.38
CA TYR A 70 -8.88 -7.38 0.39
C TYR A 70 -7.47 -6.96 0.74
N SER A 71 -6.51 -7.34 -0.11
CA SER A 71 -5.10 -6.95 0.07
C SER A 71 -4.84 -5.64 -0.65
N VAL A 72 -4.06 -4.74 -0.04
CA VAL A 72 -3.62 -3.48 -0.65
C VAL A 72 -2.11 -3.39 -0.60
N THR A 73 -1.52 -3.05 -1.75
CA THR A 73 -0.10 -2.71 -1.88
C THR A 73 0.02 -1.21 -2.00
N ALA A 74 0.81 -0.59 -1.12
CA ALA A 74 1.18 0.81 -1.23
C ALA A 74 2.62 0.92 -1.76
N THR A 75 2.87 1.79 -2.75
CA THR A 75 4.20 1.99 -3.34
C THR A 75 4.54 3.48 -3.40
N ASN A 76 5.73 3.87 -2.94
CA ASN A 76 6.19 5.26 -3.05
C ASN A 76 6.93 5.53 -4.37
N SER A 77 7.24 6.80 -4.65
CA SER A 77 7.95 7.23 -5.87
C SER A 77 9.35 6.64 -6.05
N ALA A 78 9.94 6.11 -4.98
CA ALA A 78 11.23 5.43 -4.99
C ALA A 78 11.13 3.92 -5.23
N GLY A 79 9.91 3.39 -5.41
CA GLY A 79 9.65 1.97 -5.65
C GLY A 79 9.64 1.10 -4.38
N CYS A 80 9.77 1.67 -3.19
CA CYS A 80 9.56 0.92 -1.95
C CYS A 80 8.07 0.61 -1.81
N SER A 81 7.73 -0.59 -1.33
CA SER A 81 6.35 -1.01 -1.16
C SER A 81 6.10 -1.72 0.17
N ALA A 82 4.84 -1.65 0.61
CA ALA A 82 4.33 -2.41 1.74
C ALA A 82 2.95 -2.98 1.39
N VAL A 83 2.61 -4.12 2.00
CA VAL A 83 1.35 -4.82 1.77
C VAL A 83 0.63 -5.05 3.09
N THR A 84 -0.69 -4.91 3.07
CA THR A 84 -1.57 -5.25 4.20
C THR A 84 -2.92 -5.71 3.67
N SER A 85 -3.79 -6.20 4.54
CA SER A 85 -5.12 -6.70 4.16
C SER A 85 -6.20 -6.28 5.15
N ALA A 86 -7.39 -6.01 4.63
CA ALA A 86 -8.62 -5.84 5.40
C ALA A 86 -9.59 -6.99 5.10
N THR A 87 -10.14 -7.63 6.13
CA THR A 87 -11.11 -8.71 5.98
C THR A 87 -12.52 -8.17 6.18
N VAL A 88 -13.42 -8.50 5.24
CA VAL A 88 -14.85 -8.25 5.33
C VAL A 88 -15.55 -9.58 5.57
N THR A 89 -16.31 -9.67 6.67
CA THR A 89 -17.12 -10.85 7.00
C THR A 89 -18.55 -10.63 6.53
N VAL A 90 -19.16 -11.65 5.93
CA VAL A 90 -20.57 -11.65 5.47
C VAL A 90 -21.39 -12.61 6.31
#